data_AF-A0A376G5B7-F1
#
_entry.id   AF-A0A376G5B7-F1
#
_cell.length_a   1.000
_cell.length_b   1.000
_cell.length_c   1.000
_cell.angle_alpha   90.00
_cell.angle_beta   90.00
_cell.angle_gamma   90.00
#
_symmetry.space_group_name_H-M   'P 1'
#
loop_
_entity.id
_entity.type
_entity.pdbx_description
1 polymer ?
#
loop_
_entity_poly.entity_id
_entity_poly.type
_entity_poly.pdbx_seq_one_letter_code
_entity_poly.pdbx_strand_id
1 'polypeptide(L)' 'MQFTNEVNWSLFDFIIAFILLSVIGLTINYILQLTNRLQNKIFFCIMVLLIGLLIWTELAVGVFGSPIAGN' A
#
# COMPACT_ATOMS: atom_id res chain seq x y z
N MET A 1 -0.19 -19.56 0.13
CA MET A 1 -0.79 -20.10 -1.10
C MET A 1 -1.01 -21.60 -0.94
N GLN A 2 -2.24 -22.07 -0.71
CA GLN A 2 -2.46 -23.49 -0.37
C GLN A 2 -2.82 -24.39 -1.57
N PHE A 3 -2.95 -23.86 -2.78
CA PHE A 3 -3.51 -24.64 -3.91
C PHE A 3 -2.72 -24.64 -5.23
N THR A 4 -1.66 -23.84 -5.38
CA THR A 4 -0.72 -23.98 -6.51
C THR A 4 0.67 -23.50 -6.11
N ASN A 5 1.70 -24.11 -6.68
CA ASN A 5 3.13 -23.80 -6.43
C ASN A 5 3.60 -22.53 -7.19
N GLU A 6 2.68 -21.82 -7.82
CA GLU A 6 2.97 -20.74 -8.78
C GLU A 6 3.16 -19.37 -8.11
N VAL A 7 2.68 -19.17 -6.86
CA VAL A 7 2.98 -17.92 -6.16
C VAL A 7 3.37 -18.12 -4.68
N ASN A 8 4.66 -17.84 -4.47
CA ASN A 8 5.50 -17.82 -3.28
C ASN A 8 5.08 -17.13 -1.97
N TRP A 9 3.82 -16.70 -1.76
CA TRP A 9 3.53 -15.68 -0.73
C TRP A 9 3.82 -16.22 0.69
N SER A 10 4.85 -15.67 1.33
CA SER A 10 5.26 -15.99 2.68
C SER A 10 4.39 -15.27 3.71
N LEU A 11 4.44 -15.72 4.97
CA LEU A 11 3.79 -15.01 6.08
C LEU A 11 4.27 -13.56 6.21
N PHE A 12 5.52 -13.26 5.84
CA PHE A 12 6.04 -11.90 5.87
C PHE A 12 5.34 -11.00 4.86
N ASP A 13 5.01 -11.50 3.66
CA ASP A 13 4.29 -10.72 2.64
C ASP A 13 2.89 -10.29 3.13
N PHE A 14 2.21 -11.17 3.88
CA PHE A 14 0.93 -10.84 4.50
C PHE A 14 1.06 -9.79 5.61
N ILE A 15 2.12 -9.85 6.42
CA ILE A 15 2.38 -8.85 7.46
C ILE A 15 2.68 -7.49 6.82
N ILE A 16 3.49 -7.47 5.77
CA ILE A 16 3.83 -6.26 5.02
C ILE A 16 2.56 -5.66 4.40
N ALA A 17 1.72 -6.47 3.75
CA ALA A 17 0.44 -6.01 3.20
C ALA A 17 -0.50 -5.46 4.28
N PHE A 18 -0.56 -6.12 5.45
CA PHE A 18 -1.36 -5.66 6.59
C PHE A 18 -0.91 -4.30 7.12
N ILE A 19 0.41 -4.13 7.31
CA ILE A 19 0.98 -2.85 7.77
C ILE A 19 0.72 -1.76 6.74
N LEU A 20 0.96 -2.05 5.46
CA LEU A 20 0.77 -1.09 4.37
C LEU A 20 -0.69 -0.60 4.31
N LEU A 21 -1.66 -1.52 4.32
CA LEU A 21 -3.08 -1.17 4.31
C LEU A 21 -3.50 -0.43 5.58
N SER A 22 -2.97 -0.81 6.74
CA SER A 22 -3.25 -0.14 8.01
C SER A 22 -2.76 1.32 7.98
N VAL A 23 -1.54 1.56 7.48
CA VAL A 23 -0.99 2.91 7.35
C VAL A 23 -1.81 3.76 6.37
N ILE A 24 -2.19 3.20 5.22
CA ILE A 24 -3.04 3.89 4.24
C ILE A 24 -4.39 4.25 4.87
N GLY A 25 -5.05 3.31 5.54
CA GLY A 25 -6.35 3.53 6.19
C GLY A 25 -6.30 4.59 7.29
N LEU A 26 -5.28 4.55 8.16
CA LEU A 26 -5.07 5.55 9.20
C LEU A 26 -4.79 6.94 8.61
N THR A 27 -3.97 7.02 7.56
CA THR A 27 -3.64 8.28 6.88
C THR A 27 -4.89 8.88 6.23
N ILE A 28 -5.70 8.07 5.55
CA ILE A 28 -6.98 8.52 4.97
C ILE A 28 -7.91 9.03 6.07
N ASN A 29 -8.07 8.29 7.16
CA ASN A 29 -8.91 8.71 8.29
C ASN A 29 -8.42 10.03 8.90
N TYR A 30 -7.11 10.22 8.99
CA TYR A 30 -6.51 11.48 9.45
C TYR A 30 -6.79 12.64 8.49
N ILE A 31 -6.64 12.43 7.18
CA ILE A 31 -6.97 13.43 6.13
C ILE A 31 -8.44 13.84 6.21
N LEU A 32 -9.34 12.87 6.43
CA LEU A 32 -10.78 13.11 6.55
C LEU A 32 -11.13 13.98 7.77
N GLN A 33 -10.32 13.91 8.84
CA GLN A 33 -10.50 14.73 10.04
C GLN A 33 -9.81 16.11 9.91
N LEU A 34 -8.71 16.20 9.18
CA LEU A 34 -7.90 17.43 9.08
C LEU A 34 -8.51 18.48 8.13
N THR A 35 -9.18 18.04 7.08
CA THR A 35 -9.64 18.93 6.00
C THR A 35 -11.16 19.11 6.03
N ASN A 36 -11.66 20.35 6.04
CA ASN A 36 -13.10 20.64 5.91
C ASN A 36 -13.60 20.70 4.46
N ARG A 37 -12.71 20.87 3.47
CA ARG A 37 -13.10 20.99 2.05
C ARG A 37 -13.08 19.63 1.33
N LEU A 38 -14.24 19.24 0.79
CA LEU A 38 -14.45 17.95 0.11
C LEU A 38 -13.50 17.72 -1.08
N GLN A 39 -13.21 18.76 -1.87
CA GLN A 39 -12.25 18.69 -2.99
C GLN A 39 -10.84 18.31 -2.52
N ASN A 40 -10.35 18.94 -1.44
CA ASN A 40 -9.04 18.65 -0.88
C ASN A 40 -8.99 17.23 -0.30
N LYS A 41 -10.07 16.76 0.37
CA LYS A 41 -10.15 15.38 0.90
C LYS A 41 -9.94 14.35 -0.20
N ILE A 42 -10.63 14.51 -1.33
CA ILE A 42 -10.57 13.58 -2.46
C ILE A 42 -9.16 13.59 -3.07
N PHE A 43 -8.59 14.78 -3.29
CA PHE A 43 -7.24 14.92 -3.83
C PHE A 43 -6.19 14.21 -2.96
N PHE A 44 -6.20 14.47 -1.65
CA PHE A 44 -5.27 13.82 -0.73
C PHE A 44 -5.50 12.30 -0.61
N CYS A 45 -6.74 11.82 -0.61
CA CYS A 45 -7.01 10.37 -0.61
C CYS A 45 -6.45 9.68 -1.85
N ILE A 46 -6.66 10.25 -3.04
CA ILE A 46 -6.14 9.70 -4.30
C ILE A 46 -4.61 9.65 -4.26
N MET A 47 -3.99 10.72 -3.77
CA MET A 47 -2.54 10.82 -3.68
C MET A 47 -1.94 9.77 -2.74
N VAL A 48 -2.56 9.54 -1.57
CA VAL A 48 -2.16 8.48 -0.63
C VAL A 48 -2.35 7.09 -1.25
N LEU A 49 -3.47 6.84 -1.94
CA LEU A 49 -3.71 5.57 -2.61
C LEU A 49 -2.68 5.28 -3.71
N LEU A 50 -2.32 6.28 -4.51
CA LEU A 50 -1.29 6.13 -5.56
C LEU A 50 0.07 5.79 -4.97
N ILE A 51 0.47 6.46 -3.89
CA ILE A 51 1.73 6.16 -3.18
C ILE A 51 1.69 4.76 -2.59
N GLY A 52 0.57 4.37 -1.96
CA GLY A 52 0.38 3.04 -1.41
C GLY A 52 0.49 1.94 -2.46
N LEU A 53 -0.14 2.15 -3.64
CA LEU A 53 -0.04 1.22 -4.77
C LEU A 53 1.38 1.16 -5.33
N LEU A 54 2.07 2.28 -5.48
CA LEU A 54 3.48 2.31 -5.92
C LEU A 54 4.36 1.46 -4.99
N ILE A 55 4.24 1.66 -3.68
CA ILE A 55 4.98 0.89 -2.68
C ILE A 55 4.62 -0.59 -2.75
N TRP A 56 3.33 -0.92 -2.89
CA TRP A 56 2.90 -2.31 -3.02
C TRP A 56 3.48 -2.98 -4.27
N THR A 57 3.48 -2.28 -5.40
CA THR A 57 3.99 -2.82 -6.67
C THR A 57 5.51 -3.03 -6.60
N GLU A 58 6.24 -2.13 -5.93
CA GLU A 58 7.66 -2.30 -5.65
C GLU A 58 7.95 -3.50 -4.76
N LEU A 59 7.16 -3.67 -3.69
CA LEU A 59 7.36 -4.78 -2.75
C LEU A 59 6.97 -6.13 -3.37
N ALA A 60 5.91 -6.17 -4.17
CA ALA A 60 5.37 -7.41 -4.74
C ALA A 60 6.04 -7.83 -6.05
N VAL A 61 6.44 -6.86 -6.89
CA VAL A 61 6.96 -7.12 -8.25
C VAL A 61 8.34 -6.52 -8.48
N GLY A 62 8.76 -5.52 -7.70
CA GLY A 62 10.09 -4.90 -7.84
C GLY A 62 10.27 -4.15 -9.17
N VAL A 63 9.24 -3.43 -9.63
CA VAL A 63 9.18 -2.81 -10.96
C VAL A 63 10.37 -1.86 -11.23
N PHE A 64 10.82 -1.10 -10.24
CA PHE A 64 11.91 -0.14 -10.37
C PHE A 64 13.29 -0.72 -10.00
N GLY A 65 13.38 -1.99 -9.59
CA GLY A 65 14.65 -2.61 -9.20
C GLY A 65 15.34 -1.92 -8.01
N SER A 66 14.55 -1.28 -7.15
CA SER A 66 15.06 -0.56 -5.97
C SER A 66 15.54 -1.53 -4.89
N PRO A 67 16.43 -1.12 -3.95
CA PRO A 67 16.89 -1.97 -2.83
C PRO A 67 15.76 -2.39 -1.87
N ILE A 68 14.57 -1.81 -2.05
CA ILE A 68 13.36 -2.05 -1.26
C ILE A 68 12.55 -3.21 -1.88
N ALA A 69 12.84 -3.60 -3.13
CA ALA A 69 12.20 -4.73 -3.80
C ALA A 69 12.45 -6.02 -3.00
N GLY A 70 11.37 -6.75 -2.68
CA GLY A 70 11.45 -8.03 -1.98
C GLY A 70 12.18 -9.05 -2.86
N ASN A 71 13.33 -9.54 -2.39
CA ASN A 71 14.08 -10.63 -3.01
C ASN A 71 13.91 -11.92 -2.21
#